data_AF-A0A258BKL7-F1
#
_entry.id   AF-A0A258BKL7-F1
#
_cell.length_a   1.000
_cell.length_b   1.000
_cell.length_c   1.000
_cell.angle_alpha   90.00
_cell.angle_beta   90.00
_cell.angle_gamma   90.00
#
_symmetry.space_group_name_H-M   'P 1'
#
loop_
_entity.id
_entity.type
_entity.pdbx_description
1 polymer ?
#
loop_
_entity_poly.entity_id
_entity_poly.type
_entity_poly.pdbx_seq_one_letter_code
_entity_poly.pdbx_strand_id
1 'polypeptide(L)'
;MPVVDLFDLPAKGVLIGLDPGTKTLGVAATDPSRILASPVETIPKLKLAPSLERLFAIFDERQGVGLVVGLPLNADGSQGPRVQSVRTLG
;
A
#
# COMPACT_ATOMS: atom_id res chain seq x y z
N MET A 1 9.26 -0.37 -7.48
CA MET A 1 9.93 -0.46 -6.17
C MET A 1 10.22 -1.93 -5.90
N PRO A 2 11.43 -2.32 -5.44
CA PRO A 2 11.70 -3.73 -5.19
C PRO A 2 10.74 -4.27 -4.13
N VAL A 3 10.22 -5.48 -4.35
CA VAL A 3 9.56 -6.25 -3.30
C VAL A 3 10.67 -6.78 -2.39
N VAL A 4 10.63 -6.35 -1.13
CA VAL A 4 11.64 -6.67 -0.11
C VAL A 4 10.97 -7.36 1.07
N ASP A 5 11.77 -8.00 1.94
CA ASP A 5 11.25 -8.51 3.20
C ASP A 5 10.91 -7.35 4.15
N LEU A 6 9.98 -7.57 5.10
CA LEU A 6 9.64 -6.58 6.11
C LEU A 6 10.85 -6.15 6.95
N PHE A 7 11.80 -7.06 7.15
CA PHE A 7 13.04 -6.80 7.89
C PHE A 7 14.08 -6.00 7.09
N ASP A 8 13.90 -5.84 5.77
CA ASP A 8 14.76 -4.98 4.92
C ASP A 8 14.36 -3.50 4.99
N LEU A 9 13.17 -3.19 5.52
CA LEU A 9 12.72 -1.82 5.73
C LEU A 9 13.48 -1.17 6.90
N PRO A 10 13.63 0.17 6.91
CA PRO A 10 14.18 0.87 8.07
C PRO A 10 13.46 0.47 9.36
N ALA A 11 14.14 0.43 10.51
CA ALA A 11 13.53 0.00 11.78
C ALA A 11 12.43 0.94 12.31
N LYS A 12 12.40 2.19 11.83
CA LYS A 12 11.43 3.25 12.20
C LYS A 12 11.01 4.04 10.97
N GLY A 13 10.00 4.87 11.12
CA GLY A 13 9.45 5.72 10.07
C GLY A 13 8.08 5.24 9.61
N VAL A 14 7.36 6.14 8.95
CA VAL A 14 5.97 5.94 8.53
C VAL A 14 5.91 4.90 7.41
N LEU A 15 5.09 3.87 7.60
CA LEU A 15 4.71 2.95 6.53
C LEU A 15 3.35 3.37 5.99
N ILE A 16 3.20 3.32 4.67
CA ILE A 16 1.92 3.53 4.00
C ILE A 16 1.32 2.16 3.66
N GLY A 17 0.15 1.88 4.23
CA GLY A 17 -0.62 0.66 3.96
C GLY A 17 -1.58 0.87 2.79
N LEU A 18 -1.60 -0.09 1.85
CA LEU A 18 -2.44 -0.08 0.65
C LEU A 18 -3.40 -1.27 0.65
N ASP A 19 -4.69 -0.98 0.52
CA ASP A 19 -5.75 -1.96 0.33
C ASP A 19 -6.40 -1.79 -1.06
N PRO A 20 -5.94 -2.56 -2.07
CA PRO A 20 -6.43 -2.42 -3.44
C PRO A 20 -7.79 -3.10 -3.61
N GLY A 21 -8.84 -2.28 -3.66
CA GLY A 21 -10.17 -2.69 -4.08
C GLY A 21 -10.36 -2.71 -5.61
N THR A 22 -11.56 -3.11 -6.03
CA THR A 22 -11.95 -3.12 -7.46
C THR A 22 -12.13 -1.71 -8.01
N LYS A 23 -12.66 -0.77 -7.21
CA LYS A 23 -12.98 0.61 -7.64
C LYS A 23 -12.19 1.69 -6.89
N THR A 24 -11.53 1.32 -5.80
CA THR A 24 -10.87 2.23 -4.88
C THR A 24 -9.55 1.63 -4.43
N LEU A 25 -8.67 2.49 -3.94
CA LEU A 25 -7.45 2.14 -3.24
C LEU A 25 -7.54 2.77 -1.85
N GLY A 26 -7.72 1.94 -0.82
CA GLY A 26 -7.64 2.38 0.56
C GLY A 26 -6.18 2.68 0.90
N VAL A 27 -5.93 3.85 1.50
CA VAL A 27 -4.60 4.27 1.96
C VAL A 27 -4.67 4.52 3.45
N ALA A 28 -3.75 3.89 4.19
CA ALA A 28 -3.53 4.09 5.61
C ALA A 28 -2.06 4.46 5.86
N ALA A 29 -1.76 5.08 6.99
CA ALA A 29 -0.40 5.39 7.40
C ALA A 29 -0.20 5.08 8.87
N THR A 30 1.00 4.61 9.20
CA THR A 30 1.40 4.43 10.60
C THR A 30 1.91 5.74 11.21
N ASP A 31 2.00 5.78 12.53
CA ASP A 31 2.94 6.71 13.18
C ASP A 31 4.40 6.25 12.97
N PRO A 32 5.43 7.09 13.21
CA PRO A 32 6.84 6.73 12.99
C PRO A 32 7.35 5.56 13.84
N SER A 33 6.74 5.30 15.00
CA SER A 33 7.04 4.14 15.85
C SER A 33 6.30 2.86 15.43
N ARG A 34 5.37 2.98 14.46
CA ARG A 34 4.57 1.88 13.89
C ARG A 34 3.68 1.17 14.91
N ILE A 35 3.22 1.89 15.93
CA ILE A 35 2.32 1.36 16.97
C ILE A 35 0.87 1.49 16.54
N LEU A 36 0.52 2.61 15.91
CA LEU A 36 -0.82 2.94 15.44
C LEU A 36 -0.80 3.12 13.93
N ALA A 37 -1.85 2.62 13.27
CA ALA A 37 -2.17 2.90 11.89
C ALA A 37 -3.54 3.58 11.82
N SER A 38 -3.66 4.61 10.99
CA SER A 38 -4.92 5.32 10.78
C SER A 38 -5.25 5.46 9.29
N PRO A 39 -6.54 5.50 8.93
CA PRO A 39 -6.96 5.79 7.56
C PRO A 39 -6.46 7.17 7.11
N VAL A 40 -6.02 7.27 5.86
CA VAL A 40 -5.52 8.51 5.24
C VAL A 40 -6.47 9.00 4.18
N GLU A 41 -6.71 8.17 3.16
CA GLU A 41 -7.50 8.54 1.99
C GLU A 41 -8.06 7.28 1.33
N THR A 42 -9.20 7.41 0.64
CA THR A 42 -9.69 6.39 -0.28
C THR A 42 -9.60 6.93 -1.70
N ILE A 43 -8.58 6.53 -2.45
CA ILE A 43 -8.31 7.03 -3.79
C ILE A 43 -9.23 6.31 -4.80
N PRO A 44 -10.02 7.02 -5.62
CA PRO A 44 -10.77 6.42 -6.71
C PRO A 44 -9.84 5.79 -7.77
N LYS A 45 -10.10 4.54 -8.15
CA LYS A 45 -9.30 3.78 -9.12
C LYS A 45 -9.83 3.99 -10.55
N LEU A 46 -9.85 5.25 -11.00
CA LEU A 46 -10.35 5.63 -12.34
C LEU A 46 -9.38 5.19 -13.45
N LYS A 47 -8.10 5.54 -13.29
CA LYS A 47 -6.98 5.18 -14.16
C LYS A 47 -5.73 4.99 -13.28
N LEU A 48 -4.80 4.14 -13.72
CA LEU A 48 -3.62 3.79 -12.92
C LEU A 48 -2.75 5.02 -12.62
N ALA A 49 -2.38 5.81 -13.63
CA ALA A 49 -1.44 6.91 -13.46
C ALA A 49 -1.90 7.99 -12.46
N PRO A 50 -3.13 8.53 -12.52
CA PRO A 50 -3.59 9.51 -11.53
C PRO A 50 -3.67 8.94 -10.10
N SER A 51 -4.05 7.66 -9.96
CA SER A 51 -4.09 7.01 -8.64
C SER A 51 -2.69 6.85 -8.05
N LEU A 52 -1.69 6.54 -8.89
CA LEU A 52 -0.29 6.45 -8.46
C LEU A 52 0.30 7.82 -8.13
N GLU A 53 -0.01 8.85 -8.91
CA GLU A 53 0.42 10.22 -8.63
C GLU A 53 -0.07 10.69 -7.25
N ARG A 54 -1.36 10.47 -6.95
CA ARG A 54 -1.90 10.81 -5.62
C ARG A 54 -1.28 9.97 -4.51
N LEU A 55 -1.05 8.68 -4.76
CA LEU A 55 -0.38 7.81 -3.80
C LEU A 55 1.03 8.31 -3.46
N PHE A 56 1.84 8.68 -4.46
CA PHE A 56 3.19 9.20 -4.23
C PHE A 56 3.17 10.57 -3.54
N ALA A 57 2.21 11.44 -3.86
CA ALA A 57 2.01 12.67 -3.10
C ALA A 57 1.75 12.40 -1.61
N ILE A 58 0.87 11.45 -1.28
CA ILE A 58 0.60 11.05 0.12
C ILE A 58 1.87 10.48 0.78
N PHE A 59 2.65 9.68 0.04
CA PHE A 59 3.89 9.11 0.52
C PHE A 59 4.89 10.22 0.92
N ASP A 60 5.06 11.23 0.07
CA ASP A 60 5.96 12.35 0.31
C ASP A 60 5.44 13.25 1.46
N GLU A 61 4.14 13.59 1.46
CA GLU A 61 3.47 14.37 2.51
C GLU A 61 3.69 13.77 3.91
N ARG A 62 3.74 12.44 4.00
CA ARG A 62 3.88 11.71 5.27
C ARG A 62 5.31 11.24 5.55
N GLN A 63 6.26 11.57 4.69
CA GLN A 63 7.64 11.12 4.79
C GLN A 63 7.72 9.59 4.92
N GLY A 64 6.97 8.89 4.07
CA GLY A 64 6.92 7.44 4.03
C GLY A 64 8.30 6.83 3.83
N VAL A 65 8.56 5.70 4.48
CA VAL A 65 9.80 4.91 4.33
C VAL A 65 9.56 3.56 3.68
N GLY A 66 8.30 3.24 3.39
CA GLY A 66 7.91 1.99 2.73
C GLY A 66 6.43 1.93 2.42
N LEU A 67 6.09 1.15 1.40
CA LEU A 67 4.72 0.78 1.06
C LEU A 67 4.48 -0.67 1.49
N VAL A 68 3.35 -0.92 2.15
CA VAL A 68 2.89 -2.27 2.49
C VAL A 68 1.58 -2.51 1.76
N VAL A 69 1.55 -3.50 0.87
CA VAL A 69 0.36 -3.77 0.04
C VAL A 69 -0.30 -5.06 0.49
N GLY A 70 -1.59 -5.00 0.80
CA GLY A 70 -2.39 -6.18 1.11
C GLY A 70 -2.41 -7.16 -0.06
N LEU A 71 -2.13 -8.43 0.21
CA LEU A 71 -2.22 -9.52 -0.77
C LEU A 71 -3.59 -10.19 -0.65
N PRO A 72 -4.50 -10.03 -1.63
CA PRO A 72 -5.83 -10.63 -1.58
C PRO A 72 -5.75 -12.11 -1.97
N LEU A 73 -5.40 -12.94 -1.00
CA LEU A 73 -5.45 -14.40 -1.13
C LEU A 73 -6.90 -14.89 -1.08
N ASN A 74 -7.16 -16.07 -1.65
CA ASN A 74 -8.41 -16.78 -1.47
C ASN A 74 -8.52 -17.28 -0.01
N ALA A 75 -9.72 -17.71 0.39
CA ALA A 75 -9.97 -18.20 1.76
C ALA A 75 -9.14 -19.45 2.12
N ASP A 76 -8.71 -20.22 1.13
CA ASP A 76 -7.83 -21.39 1.27
C ASP A 76 -6.33 -21.03 1.16
N GLY A 77 -5.98 -19.75 1.08
CA GLY A 77 -4.61 -19.26 0.94
C GLY A 77 -4.05 -19.30 -0.49
N SER A 78 -4.80 -19.82 -1.46
CA SER A 78 -4.37 -19.83 -2.86
C SER A 78 -4.38 -18.42 -3.48
N GLN A 79 -3.55 -18.21 -4.50
CA GLN A 79 -3.49 -16.93 -5.22
C GLN A 79 -4.60 -16.87 -6.28
N GLY A 80 -5.58 -15.97 -6.08
CA GLY A 80 -6.59 -15.67 -7.09
C GLY A 80 -6.14 -14.60 -8.09
N PRO A 81 -6.95 -14.30 -9.13
CA PRO A 81 -6.63 -13.30 -10.16
C PRO A 81 -6.32 -11.90 -9.62
N ARG A 82 -6.84 -11.56 -8.43
CA ARG A 82 -6.62 -10.27 -7.76
C ARG A 82 -5.18 -10.08 -7.27
N VAL A 83 -4.43 -11.16 -7.05
CA VAL A 83 -3.01 -11.09 -6.64
C VAL A 83 -2.16 -10.49 -7.75
N GLN A 84 -2.49 -10.76 -9.03
CA GLN A 84 -1.74 -10.20 -10.15
C GLN A 84 -1.82 -8.68 -10.20
N SER A 85 -2.99 -8.10 -9.87
CA SER A 85 -3.18 -6.65 -9.81
C SER A 85 -2.32 -5.98 -8.74
N VAL A 86 -1.93 -6.70 -7.69
CA VAL A 86 -1.02 -6.22 -6.65
C VAL A 86 0.43 -6.33 -7.10
N ARG A 87 0.82 -7.44 -7.74
CA ARG A 87 2.18 -7.64 -8.23
C ARG A 87 2.61 -6.61 -9.27
N THR A 88 1.69 -6.10 -10.10
CA THR A 88 1.99 -5.05 -11.09
C THR A 88 2.26 -3.68 -10.46
N LEU A 89 2.04 -3.48 -9.16
CA LEU A 89 2.39 -2.23 -8.46
C LEU A 89 3.87 -2.16 -8.04
N GLY A 90 4.61 -3.28 -8.11
CA GLY A 90 6.04 -3.38 -7.78
C GLY A 90 6.95 -3.05 -8.94
#